data_AF-A0A2S5DKI6-F1
#
_entry.id   AF-A0A2S5DKI6-F1
#
_cell.length_a   1.000
_cell.length_b   1.000
_cell.length_c   1.000
_cell.angle_alpha   90.00
_cell.angle_beta   90.00
_cell.angle_gamma   90.00
#
_symmetry.space_group_name_H-M   'P 1'
#
loop_
_entity.id
_entity.type
_entity.pdbx_description
1 polymer ?
#
loop_
_entity_poly.entity_id
_entity_poly.type
_entity_poly.pdbx_seq_one_letter_code
_entity_poly.pdbx_strand_id
1 'polypeptide(L)'
;MVAAITSAASILVAAVTFFLTKRKERDAEWRKQKLEHYREFLDALSGTVGTDSTPEAQQRWARAANTIGLVASQSVLLALWQFQDAIARSNPNPSKQAHDDALNRLMLAIRLDLDVSPADDPSTFSFRLWCSGVKD
;
A
#
# COMPACT_ATOMS: atom_id res chain seq x y z
N MET A 1 -38.52 9.52 -37.49
CA MET A 1 -38.25 9.91 -36.10
C MET A 1 -37.57 8.81 -35.29
N VAL A 2 -38.06 7.56 -35.34
CA VAL A 2 -37.47 6.42 -34.59
C VAL A 2 -35.98 6.23 -34.90
N ALA A 3 -35.58 6.24 -36.17
CA ALA A 3 -34.18 6.11 -36.57
C ALA A 3 -33.26 7.18 -35.94
N ALA A 4 -33.68 8.45 -35.94
CA ALA A 4 -32.90 9.55 -35.36
C ALA A 4 -32.75 9.42 -33.83
N ILE A 5 -33.81 8.99 -33.14
CA ILE A 5 -33.79 8.74 -31.69
C ILE A 5 -32.86 7.57 -31.36
N THR A 6 -32.92 6.48 -32.14
CA THR A 6 -32.04 5.32 -31.94
C THR A 6 -30.58 5.66 -32.25
N SER A 7 -30.30 6.46 -33.28
CA SER A 7 -28.94 6.90 -33.59
C SER A 7 -28.35 7.76 -32.47
N ALA A 8 -29.14 8.70 -31.93
CA ALA A 8 -28.72 9.54 -30.81
C ALA A 8 -28.46 8.72 -29.54
N ALA A 9 -29.32 7.73 -29.24
CA ALA A 9 -29.14 6.83 -28.11
C ALA A 9 -27.84 6.01 -28.23
N SER A 10 -27.54 5.46 -29.42
CA SER A 10 -26.32 4.68 -29.65
C SER A 10 -25.05 5.53 -29.48
N ILE A 11 -25.05 6.79 -29.93
CA ILE A 11 -23.92 7.70 -29.75
C ILE A 11 -23.70 8.00 -28.26
N LEU A 12 -24.77 8.24 -27.50
CA LEU A 12 -24.68 8.46 -26.04
C LEU A 12 -24.13 7.23 -25.32
N VAL A 13 -24.61 6.03 -25.63
CA VAL A 13 -24.12 4.78 -25.02
C VAL A 13 -22.64 4.57 -25.32
N ALA A 14 -22.21 4.81 -26.56
CA ALA A 14 -20.80 4.70 -26.95
C ALA A 14 -19.91 5.71 -26.19
N ALA A 15 -20.35 6.96 -26.07
CA ALA A 15 -19.62 8.00 -25.34
C ALA A 15 -19.49 7.67 -23.84
N VAL A 16 -20.57 7.23 -23.20
CA VAL A 16 -20.58 6.82 -21.79
C VAL A 16 -19.65 5.62 -21.59
N THR A 17 -19.73 4.61 -22.46
CA THR A 17 -18.89 3.42 -22.39
C THR A 17 -17.41 3.79 -22.52
N PHE A 18 -17.06 4.60 -23.52
CA PHE A 18 -15.69 5.06 -23.72
C PHE A 18 -15.15 5.81 -22.51
N PHE A 19 -15.95 6.71 -21.93
CA PHE A 19 -15.55 7.45 -20.73
C PHE A 19 -15.33 6.52 -19.53
N LEU A 20 -16.24 5.58 -19.28
CA LEU A 20 -16.11 4.60 -18.18
C LEU A 20 -14.89 3.70 -18.36
N THR A 21 -14.62 3.26 -19.59
CA THR A 21 -13.42 2.47 -19.93
C THR A 21 -12.16 3.27 -19.66
N LYS A 22 -12.06 4.51 -20.16
CA LYS A 22 -10.88 5.37 -19.93
C LYS A 22 -10.66 5.67 -18.45
N ARG A 23 -11.74 5.85 -17.67
CA ARG A 23 -11.65 6.01 -16.22
C ARG A 23 -11.07 4.76 -15.57
N LYS A 24 -11.58 3.57 -15.91
CA LYS A 24 -11.05 2.29 -15.39
C LYS A 24 -9.59 2.06 -15.77
N GLU A 25 -9.20 2.39 -17.00
CA GLU A 25 -7.79 2.29 -17.45
C GLU A 25 -6.88 3.16 -16.58
N ARG A 26 -7.27 4.41 -16.32
CA ARG A 26 -6.49 5.33 -15.47
C ARG A 26 -6.43 4.86 -14.02
N ASP A 27 -7.53 4.35 -13.48
CA ASP A 27 -7.57 3.81 -12.11
C ASP A 27 -6.69 2.56 -11.99
N ALA A 28 -6.64 1.71 -13.03
CA ALA A 28 -5.77 0.54 -13.07
C ALA A 28 -4.28 0.93 -13.16
N GLU A 29 -3.94 1.91 -14.01
CA GLU A 29 -2.57 2.42 -14.12
C GLU A 29 -2.10 3.06 -12.81
N TRP A 30 -2.98 3.83 -12.16
CA TRP A 30 -2.70 4.42 -10.85
C TRP A 30 -2.46 3.36 -9.76
N ARG A 31 -3.29 2.31 -9.71
CA ARG A 31 -3.09 1.18 -8.79
C ARG A 31 -1.78 0.45 -9.05
N LYS A 32 -1.40 0.28 -10.32
CA LYS A 32 -0.14 -0.34 -10.72
C LYS A 32 1.07 0.46 -10.24
N GLN A 33 1.06 1.78 -10.42
CA GLN A 33 2.12 2.67 -9.94
C GLN A 33 2.23 2.64 -8.40
N LYS A 34 1.10 2.68 -7.69
CA LYS A 34 1.08 2.51 -6.23
C LYS A 34 1.68 1.18 -5.80
N LEU A 35 1.31 0.09 -6.47
CA LEU A 35 1.82 -1.24 -6.16
C LEU A 35 3.35 -1.31 -6.31
N GLU A 36 3.92 -0.63 -7.31
CA GLU A 36 5.37 -0.56 -7.50
C GLU A 36 6.07 0.10 -6.31
N HIS A 37 5.58 1.26 -5.86
CA HIS A 37 6.12 1.94 -4.69
C HIS A 37 5.94 1.14 -3.40
N TYR A 38 4.79 0.50 -3.20
CA TYR A 38 4.57 -0.35 -2.03
C TYR A 38 5.42 -1.62 -2.05
N ARG A 39 5.70 -2.17 -3.23
CA ARG A 39 6.62 -3.30 -3.38
C ARG A 39 8.04 -2.90 -2.99
N GLU A 40 8.53 -1.77 -3.48
CA GLU A 40 9.86 -1.25 -3.10
C GLU A 40 9.93 -0.97 -1.58
N PHE A 41 8.87 -0.39 -1.01
CA PHE A 41 8.76 -0.18 0.43
C PHE A 41 8.84 -1.48 1.23
N LEU A 42 8.08 -2.52 0.85
CA LEU A 42 8.08 -3.81 1.54
C LEU A 42 9.40 -4.56 1.37
N ASP A 43 9.99 -4.50 0.18
CA ASP A 43 11.32 -5.04 -0.09
C ASP A 43 12.36 -4.40 0.83
N ALA A 44 12.39 -3.07 0.92
CA ALA A 44 13.28 -2.35 1.81
C ALA A 44 13.02 -2.65 3.31
N LEU A 45 11.74 -2.75 3.72
CA LEU A 45 11.36 -3.08 5.09
C LEU A 45 11.82 -4.49 5.49
N SER A 46 11.75 -5.46 4.58
CA SER A 46 12.20 -6.83 4.85
C SER A 46 13.68 -6.88 5.24
N GLY A 47 14.51 -6.05 4.60
CA GLY A 47 15.93 -5.90 4.91
C GLY A 47 16.22 -5.22 6.25
N THR A 48 15.22 -4.80 7.02
CA THR A 48 15.43 -4.25 8.37
C THR A 48 15.18 -5.26 9.48
N VAL A 49 14.71 -6.46 9.15
CA VAL A 49 14.23 -7.46 10.13
C VAL A 49 15.30 -8.52 10.39
N GLY A 50 15.51 -8.84 11.67
CA GLY A 50 16.32 -9.99 12.07
C GLY A 50 17.79 -9.91 11.64
N THR A 51 18.31 -11.01 11.11
CA THR A 51 19.71 -11.11 10.64
C THR A 51 19.96 -10.34 9.35
N ASP A 52 18.91 -9.93 8.62
CA ASP A 52 19.06 -9.16 7.39
C ASP A 52 19.28 -7.66 7.66
N SER A 53 19.17 -7.23 8.92
CA SER A 53 19.22 -5.81 9.32
C SER A 53 20.62 -5.22 9.21
N THR A 54 20.89 -4.53 8.10
CA THR A 54 22.13 -3.78 7.86
C THR A 54 21.90 -2.26 7.88
N PRO A 55 22.93 -1.43 8.16
CA PRO A 55 22.82 0.02 8.05
C PRO A 55 22.36 0.48 6.66
N GLU A 56 22.84 -0.17 5.61
CA GLU A 56 22.48 0.10 4.21
C GLU A 56 21.00 -0.20 3.96
N ALA A 57 20.48 -1.31 4.49
CA ALA A 57 19.07 -1.66 4.39
C ALA A 57 18.17 -0.69 5.18
N GLN A 58 18.60 -0.23 6.36
CA GLN A 58 17.89 0.80 7.12
C GLN A 58 17.81 2.13 6.35
N GLN A 59 18.90 2.54 5.68
CA GLN A 59 18.88 3.72 4.82
C GLN A 59 17.96 3.55 3.60
N ARG A 60 17.95 2.36 2.99
CA ARG A 60 17.03 2.03 1.88
C ARG A 60 15.58 2.12 2.33
N TRP A 61 15.25 1.56 3.50
CA TRP A 61 13.92 1.64 4.08
C TRP A 61 13.50 3.08 4.37
N ALA A 62 14.36 3.91 4.95
CA ALA A 62 14.06 5.31 5.19
C ALA A 62 13.74 6.08 3.89
N ARG A 63 14.50 5.83 2.81
CA ARG A 63 14.21 6.42 1.50
C ARG A 63 12.88 5.93 0.94
N ALA A 64 12.62 4.62 0.97
CA ALA A 64 11.37 4.05 0.47
C ALA A 64 10.14 4.55 1.26
N ALA A 65 10.26 4.68 2.59
CA ALA A 65 9.23 5.25 3.46
C ALA A 65 8.91 6.71 3.10
N ASN A 66 9.92 7.51 2.75
CA ASN A 66 9.71 8.88 2.27
C ASN A 66 9.06 8.92 0.89
N THR A 67 9.44 8.01 -0.02
CA THR A 67 8.88 7.93 -1.37
C THR A 67 7.39 7.60 -1.36
N ILE A 68 6.95 6.64 -0.54
CA ILE A 68 5.52 6.31 -0.44
C ILE A 68 4.69 7.50 0.09
N GLY A 69 5.32 8.46 0.77
CA GLY A 69 4.73 9.74 1.17
C GLY A 69 4.03 10.51 0.04
N LEU A 70 4.48 10.34 -1.21
CA LEU A 70 3.94 11.05 -2.37
C LEU A 70 2.68 10.39 -2.96
N VAL A 71 2.54 9.08 -2.79
CA VAL A 71 1.53 8.27 -3.48
C VAL A 71 0.51 7.65 -2.55
N ALA A 72 0.87 7.43 -1.29
CA ALA A 72 0.03 6.75 -0.32
C ALA A 72 -1.13 7.63 0.15
N SER A 73 -2.26 7.01 0.49
CA SER A 73 -3.37 7.73 1.12
C SER A 73 -3.02 8.15 2.54
N GLN A 74 -3.77 9.14 3.04
CA GLN A 74 -3.60 9.66 4.40
C GLN A 74 -3.68 8.56 5.48
N SER A 75 -4.57 7.56 5.33
CA SER A 75 -4.68 6.44 6.27
C SER A 75 -3.40 5.61 6.36
N VAL A 76 -2.74 5.39 5.22
CA VAL A 76 -1.44 4.69 5.15
C VAL A 76 -0.36 5.53 5.83
N LEU A 77 -0.31 6.84 5.58
CA LEU A 77 0.69 7.72 6.19
C LEU A 77 0.56 7.76 7.72
N LEU A 78 -0.67 7.86 8.23
CA LEU A 78 -0.92 7.80 9.67
C LEU A 78 -0.47 6.48 10.29
N ALA A 79 -0.77 5.35 9.61
CA ALA A 79 -0.34 4.04 10.08
C ALA A 79 1.19 3.85 9.99
N LEU A 80 1.82 4.43 8.97
CA LEU A 80 3.28 4.42 8.81
C LEU A 80 3.97 5.16 9.95
N TRP A 81 3.50 6.37 10.29
CA TRP A 81 4.06 7.13 11.41
C TRP A 81 3.86 6.41 12.74
N GLN A 82 2.68 5.82 12.97
CA GLN A 82 2.45 4.99 14.16
C GLN A 82 3.42 3.80 14.25
N PHE A 83 3.69 3.14 13.11
CA PHE A 83 4.67 2.06 13.06
C PHE A 83 6.08 2.57 13.33
N GLN A 84 6.48 3.68 12.72
CA GLN A 84 7.79 4.31 12.97
C GLN A 84 7.98 4.70 14.43
N ASP A 85 6.96 5.29 15.07
CA ASP A 85 6.98 5.62 16.50
C ASP A 85 7.10 4.38 17.37
N ALA A 86 6.39 3.29 17.02
CA ALA A 86 6.45 2.03 17.75
C ALA A 86 7.86 1.40 17.74
N ILE A 87 8.58 1.51 16.61
CA ILE A 87 9.92 0.91 16.43
C ILE A 87 11.08 1.88 16.69
N ALA A 88 10.78 3.17 16.93
CA ALA A 88 11.80 4.18 17.13
C ALA A 88 12.69 3.83 18.34
N ARG A 89 14.00 4.05 18.22
CA ARG A 89 14.95 3.87 19.33
C ARG A 89 14.64 4.78 20.53
N SER A 90 13.98 5.90 20.28
CA SER A 90 13.55 6.86 21.30
C SER A 90 12.24 6.48 21.99
N ASN A 91 11.57 5.39 21.58
CA ASN A 91 10.35 4.93 22.21
C ASN A 91 10.66 4.48 23.66
N PRO A 92 10.07 5.13 24.69
CA PRO A 92 10.34 4.80 26.08
C PRO A 92 9.76 3.45 26.51
N ASN A 93 8.75 2.93 25.80
CA ASN A 93 8.05 1.68 26.13
C ASN A 93 7.97 0.76 24.90
N PRO A 94 9.11 0.22 24.41
CA PRO A 94 9.08 -0.72 23.31
C PRO A 94 8.37 -2.01 23.72
N SER A 95 7.43 -2.46 22.90
CA SER A 95 6.69 -3.71 23.13
C SER A 95 6.53 -4.45 21.81
N LYS A 96 6.74 -5.77 21.84
CA LYS A 96 6.51 -6.63 20.68
C LYS A 96 5.05 -6.58 20.22
N GLN A 97 4.11 -6.50 21.16
CA GLN A 97 2.69 -6.39 20.82
C GLN A 97 2.40 -5.05 20.12
N ALA A 98 2.95 -3.95 20.62
CA ALA A 98 2.78 -2.63 19.99
C ALA A 98 3.39 -2.58 18.58
N HIS A 99 4.56 -3.21 18.40
CA HIS A 99 5.18 -3.42 17.09
C HIS A 99 4.25 -4.18 16.13
N ASP A 100 3.77 -5.36 16.55
CA ASP A 100 2.95 -6.24 15.72
C ASP A 100 1.61 -5.59 15.37
N ASP A 101 0.96 -4.92 16.34
CA ASP A 101 -0.28 -4.18 16.11
C ASP A 101 -0.11 -3.02 15.12
N ALA A 102 0.98 -2.25 15.25
CA ALA A 102 1.26 -1.15 14.34
C ALA A 102 1.59 -1.64 12.93
N LEU A 103 2.35 -2.74 12.80
CA LEU A 103 2.64 -3.39 11.53
C LEU A 103 1.35 -3.90 10.85
N ASN A 104 0.46 -4.56 11.61
CA ASN A 104 -0.83 -5.03 11.10
C ASN A 104 -1.68 -3.87 10.57
N ARG A 105 -1.76 -2.77 11.31
CA ARG A 105 -2.50 -1.55 10.88
C ARG A 105 -1.93 -0.95 9.61
N LEU A 106 -0.60 -0.84 9.52
CA LEU A 106 0.08 -0.34 8.32
C LEU A 106 -0.25 -1.22 7.11
N MET A 107 -0.16 -2.54 7.26
CA MET A 107 -0.41 -3.46 6.17
C MET A 107 -1.87 -3.51 5.74
N LEU A 108 -2.82 -3.44 6.67
CA LEU A 108 -4.24 -3.28 6.36
C LEU A 108 -4.50 -1.98 5.59
N ALA A 109 -3.91 -0.87 6.03
CA ALA A 109 -4.08 0.41 5.36
C ALA A 109 -3.54 0.37 3.93
N ILE A 110 -2.37 -0.24 3.70
CA ILE A 110 -1.78 -0.40 2.35
C ILE A 110 -2.67 -1.27 1.46
N ARG A 111 -3.17 -2.40 1.98
CA ARG A 111 -4.04 -3.32 1.23
C ARG A 111 -5.38 -2.68 0.87
N LEU A 112 -5.93 -1.89 1.78
CA LEU A 112 -7.12 -1.06 1.51
C LEU A 112 -6.83 0.02 0.45
N ASP A 113 -5.68 0.69 0.52
CA ASP A 113 -5.29 1.73 -0.44
C ASP A 113 -5.06 1.18 -1.86
N LEU A 114 -4.66 -0.09 -1.95
CA LEU A 114 -4.51 -0.84 -3.20
C LEU A 114 -5.83 -1.45 -3.71
N ASP A 115 -6.93 -1.31 -2.97
CA ASP A 115 -8.24 -1.91 -3.30
C ASP A 115 -8.14 -3.44 -3.48
N VAL A 116 -7.38 -4.09 -2.58
CA VAL A 116 -7.24 -5.56 -2.58
C VAL A 116 -8.60 -6.21 -2.28
N SER A 117 -9.01 -7.14 -3.13
CA SER A 117 -10.28 -7.86 -3.02
C SER A 117 -10.05 -9.37 -2.88
N PRO A 118 -10.79 -10.07 -2.00
CA PRO A 118 -11.78 -9.53 -1.06
C PRO A 118 -11.15 -8.65 0.02
N ALA A 119 -11.95 -7.77 0.62
CA ALA A 119 -11.49 -6.90 1.71
C ALA A 119 -11.05 -7.75 2.91
N ASP A 120 -9.94 -7.36 3.54
CA ASP A 120 -9.43 -8.02 4.73
C ASP A 120 -10.33 -7.75 5.96
N ASP A 121 -10.39 -8.71 6.88
CA ASP A 121 -11.02 -8.53 8.18
C ASP A 121 -9.98 -8.04 9.21
N PRO A 122 -10.12 -6.80 9.73
CA PRO A 122 -9.16 -6.24 10.68
C PRO A 122 -9.01 -7.04 11.98
N SER A 123 -10.02 -7.82 12.37
CA SER A 123 -10.01 -8.58 13.63
C SER A 123 -9.20 -9.88 13.54
N THR A 124 -9.00 -10.41 12.34
CA THR A 124 -8.30 -11.67 12.08
C THR A 124 -7.00 -11.49 11.30
N PHE A 125 -6.79 -10.32 10.70
CA PHE A 125 -5.59 -10.02 9.94
C PHE A 125 -4.32 -10.01 10.81
N SER A 126 -3.33 -10.82 10.42
CA SER A 126 -2.01 -10.87 11.05
C SER A 126 -0.94 -10.94 9.97
N PHE A 127 -0.17 -9.87 9.85
CA PHE A 127 0.97 -9.78 8.96
C PHE A 127 2.25 -10.19 9.68
N ARG A 128 3.12 -10.93 8.99
CA ARG A 128 4.41 -11.38 9.51
C ARG A 128 5.49 -11.17 8.48
N LEU A 129 6.54 -10.45 8.88
CA LEU A 129 7.76 -10.34 8.08
C LEU A 129 8.62 -11.58 8.31
N TRP A 130 9.20 -12.09 7.23
CA TRP A 130 10.13 -13.20 7.26
C TRP A 130 11.54 -12.65 7.14
N CYS A 131 12.43 -13.16 8.00
CA CYS A 131 13.87 -12.94 7.90
C CYS A 131 14.49 -14.17 7.24
N SER A 132 15.55 -13.97 6.45
CA SER A 132 16.24 -15.04 5.73
C SER A 132 16.89 -16.07 6.67
N GLY A 133 17.29 -15.65 7.87
CA GLY A 133 18.02 -16.48 8.83
C GLY A 133 19.46 -16.81 8.40
N VAL A 134 19.93 -16.22 7.30
CA VAL A 134 21.34 -16.31 6.88
C VAL A 134 22.18 -15.48 7.84
N LYS A 135 23.27 -16.06 8.35
CA LYS A 135 24.27 -15.33 9.14
C LYS A 135 25.32 -14.79 8.18
N ASP A 136 25.55 -13.49 8.23
CA ASP A 136 26.71 -12.84 7.61
C ASP A 136 28.03 -13.30 8.26
#